data_AF-A0A538A4W7-F1
#
_entry.id   AF-A0A538A4W7-F1
#
_cell.length_a   1.000
_cell.length_b   1.000
_cell.length_c   1.000
_cell.angle_alpha   90.00
_cell.angle_beta   90.00
_cell.angle_gamma   90.00
#
_symmetry.space_group_name_H-M   'P 1'
#
loop_
_entity.id
_entity.type
_entity.pdbx_description
1 polymer ?
#
loop_
_entity_poly.entity_id
_entity_poly.type
_entity_poly.pdbx_seq_one_letter_code
_entity_poly.pdbx_strand_id
1 'polypeptide(L)'
;MATQRPELRAKFAGTAEAIEAYLLFVAEEVRRLLAILGLRSLAEAVGRSDLLGVRETVERRTASLDVSPLLRLPRGAFAGEPQLRADGGELGERFAADAAAALDEPRIVELRYPITNRDRAVGTRLGVEIARRYGGASPPGRVRARFEGSAGQSFGAFLSAGVELELVGEANDGVGKGMGGGRIVILPPPNDVGEAVLLGNAVLYGATGGELFCAGRAGERFAVRNSGAVAVVEGAGDHACEYMTGGAVVVLGEIGLNVAAGMSGGELYVLDP
;
A
#
# COMPACT_ATOMS: atom_id res chain seq x y z
N MET A 1 4.00 9.71 -28.61
CA MET A 1 4.60 9.24 -27.34
C MET A 1 3.52 8.82 -26.36
N ALA A 2 2.61 9.70 -25.92
CA ALA A 2 1.51 9.35 -25.01
C ALA A 2 0.24 8.86 -25.73
N THR A 3 0.25 7.62 -26.23
CA THR A 3 -0.93 7.01 -26.89
C THR A 3 -0.91 5.48 -26.76
N GLN A 4 -2.07 4.86 -26.66
CA GLN A 4 -2.22 3.40 -26.67
C GLN A 4 -2.51 2.82 -28.06
N ARG A 5 -2.73 3.68 -29.08
CA ARG A 5 -3.04 3.27 -30.47
C ARG A 5 -1.83 2.60 -31.13
N PRO A 6 -1.91 1.31 -31.57
CA PRO A 6 -0.77 0.57 -32.09
C PRO A 6 -0.06 1.26 -33.26
N GLU A 7 -0.81 1.80 -34.21
CA GLU A 7 -0.31 2.49 -35.40
C GLU A 7 0.44 3.80 -35.09
N LEU A 8 0.16 4.42 -33.94
CA LEU A 8 0.88 5.59 -33.46
C LEU A 8 2.06 5.20 -32.57
N ARG A 9 1.97 4.09 -31.83
CA ARG A 9 3.09 3.51 -31.05
C ARG A 9 4.21 3.02 -31.96
N ALA A 10 3.88 2.43 -33.12
CA ALA A 10 4.85 1.98 -34.12
C ALA A 10 5.71 3.12 -34.69
N LYS A 11 5.29 4.39 -34.52
CA LYS A 11 6.03 5.59 -34.93
C LYS A 11 7.01 6.10 -33.86
N PHE A 12 7.08 5.45 -32.69
CA PHE A 12 7.99 5.85 -31.62
C PHE A 12 9.44 5.48 -31.98
N ALA A 13 10.29 6.49 -32.14
CA ALA A 13 11.70 6.34 -32.48
C ALA A 13 12.65 6.68 -31.31
N GLY A 14 12.11 6.91 -30.11
CA GLY A 14 12.94 7.16 -28.92
C GLY A 14 13.65 5.88 -28.50
N THR A 15 14.91 6.01 -28.08
CA THR A 15 15.72 4.87 -27.64
C THR A 15 16.22 5.07 -26.22
N ALA A 16 16.66 3.99 -25.57
CA ALA A 16 17.25 4.06 -24.24
C ALA A 16 18.56 4.89 -24.27
N GLU A 17 19.36 4.71 -25.32
CA GLU A 17 20.65 5.40 -25.53
C GLU A 17 20.46 6.91 -25.68
N ALA A 18 19.37 7.36 -26.31
CA ALA A 18 19.06 8.79 -26.41
C ALA A 18 18.76 9.41 -25.03
N ILE A 19 18.09 8.67 -24.14
CA ILE A 19 17.81 9.10 -22.76
C ILE A 19 19.11 9.08 -21.93
N GLU A 20 19.91 8.03 -22.07
CA GLU A 20 21.22 7.92 -21.42
C GLU A 20 22.13 9.10 -21.80
N ALA A 21 22.29 9.38 -23.10
CA ALA A 21 23.09 10.49 -23.59
C ALA A 21 22.60 11.83 -23.04
N TYR A 22 21.29 12.07 -23.03
CA TYR A 22 20.71 13.27 -22.43
C TYR A 22 21.06 13.40 -20.94
N LEU A 23 20.88 12.34 -20.14
CA LEU A 23 21.19 12.35 -18.71
C LEU A 23 22.68 12.54 -18.45
N LEU A 24 23.55 11.97 -19.28
CA LEU A 24 25.00 12.20 -19.22
C LEU A 24 25.36 13.65 -19.51
N PHE A 25 24.73 14.30 -20.50
CA PHE A 25 24.95 15.73 -20.76
C PHE A 25 24.50 16.61 -19.60
N VAL A 26 23.35 16.31 -19.00
CA VAL A 26 22.87 17.00 -17.78
C VAL A 26 23.86 16.80 -16.63
N ALA A 27 24.35 15.57 -16.41
CA ALA A 27 25.32 15.27 -15.36
C ALA A 27 26.66 16.00 -15.57
N GLU A 28 27.13 16.10 -16.82
CA GLU A 28 28.34 16.85 -17.18
C GLU A 28 28.17 18.34 -16.91
N GLU A 29 27.03 18.92 -17.28
CA GLU A 29 26.72 20.33 -17.02
C GLU A 29 26.67 20.61 -15.51
N VAL A 30 26.00 19.76 -14.73
CA VAL A 30 25.96 19.87 -13.27
C VAL A 30 27.37 19.80 -12.69
N ARG A 31 28.22 18.86 -13.12
CA ARG A 31 29.61 18.77 -12.67
C ARG A 31 30.40 20.03 -12.97
N ARG A 32 30.21 20.62 -14.16
CA ARG A 32 30.85 21.88 -14.53
C ARG A 32 30.40 23.03 -13.63
N LEU A 33 29.11 23.12 -13.32
CA LEU A 33 28.57 24.14 -12.40
C LEU A 33 29.10 23.96 -10.98
N LEU A 34 29.15 22.73 -10.47
CA LEU A 34 29.74 22.43 -9.17
C LEU A 34 31.22 22.86 -9.10
N ALA A 35 32.00 22.57 -10.15
CA ALA A 35 33.39 22.99 -10.24
C ALA A 35 33.55 24.52 -10.25
N ILE A 36 32.67 25.25 -10.96
CA ILE A 36 32.64 26.73 -10.94
C ILE A 36 32.39 27.26 -9.52
N LEU A 37 31.53 26.58 -8.75
CA LEU A 37 31.20 26.92 -7.37
C LEU A 37 32.22 26.41 -6.34
N GLY A 38 33.28 25.70 -6.77
CA GLY A 38 34.29 25.12 -5.88
C GLY A 38 33.80 23.90 -5.08
N LEU A 39 32.72 23.26 -5.52
CA LEU A 39 32.12 22.08 -4.89
C LEU A 39 32.52 20.80 -5.64
N ARG A 40 32.75 19.73 -4.90
CA ARG A 40 33.21 18.43 -5.43
C ARG A 40 32.08 17.43 -5.61
N SER A 41 30.93 17.67 -5.00
CA SER A 41 29.77 16.78 -5.10
C SER A 41 28.46 17.54 -4.94
N LEU A 42 27.37 16.91 -5.39
CA LEU A 42 26.03 17.46 -5.19
C LEU A 42 25.66 17.56 -3.71
N ALA A 43 26.13 16.62 -2.87
CA ALA A 43 25.90 16.64 -1.43
C ALA A 43 26.49 17.89 -0.75
N GLU A 44 27.63 18.40 -1.25
CA GLU A 44 28.21 19.67 -0.77
C GLU A 44 27.38 20.90 -1.20
N ALA A 45 26.54 20.78 -2.24
CA ALA A 45 25.69 21.85 -2.76
C ALA A 45 24.29 21.89 -2.14
N VAL A 46 23.72 20.74 -1.75
CA VAL A 46 22.36 20.65 -1.21
C VAL A 46 22.23 21.51 0.05
N GLY A 47 21.28 22.47 0.01
CA GLY A 47 21.00 23.38 1.12
C GLY A 47 21.89 24.63 1.21
N ARG A 48 22.88 24.78 0.32
CA ARG A 48 23.77 25.96 0.25
C ARG A 48 23.11 27.17 -0.43
N SER A 49 22.03 27.68 0.17
CA SER A 49 21.33 28.86 -0.35
C SER A 49 22.20 30.13 -0.30
N ASP A 50 23.29 30.13 0.46
CA ASP A 50 24.31 31.18 0.48
C ASP A 50 25.08 31.32 -0.84
N LEU A 51 25.09 30.28 -1.69
CA LEU A 51 25.70 30.34 -3.02
C LEU A 51 24.75 30.93 -4.09
N LEU A 52 23.52 31.29 -3.70
CA LEU A 52 22.53 31.89 -4.58
C LEU A 52 22.50 33.41 -4.37
N GLY A 53 22.46 34.16 -5.48
CA GLY A 53 22.32 35.60 -5.49
C GLY A 53 21.09 36.04 -6.28
N VAL A 54 20.46 37.14 -5.88
CA VAL A 54 19.38 37.76 -6.65
C VAL A 54 20.00 38.47 -7.85
N ARG A 55 19.57 38.11 -9.06
CA ARG A 55 19.99 38.79 -10.28
C ARG A 55 19.30 40.15 -10.37
N GLU A 56 20.08 41.21 -10.59
CA GLU A 56 19.54 42.54 -10.85
C GLU A 56 18.69 42.54 -12.14
N THR A 57 17.57 43.25 -12.12
CA THR A 57 16.63 43.31 -13.24
C THR A 57 16.10 44.74 -13.42
N VAL A 58 15.95 45.16 -14.67
CA VAL A 58 15.38 46.47 -15.05
C VAL A 58 13.85 46.45 -15.08
N GLU A 59 13.23 45.28 -15.02
CA GLU A 59 11.79 45.13 -15.09
C GLU A 59 11.14 45.36 -13.73
N ARG A 60 10.32 46.42 -13.63
CA ARG A 60 9.71 46.89 -12.38
C ARG A 60 8.86 45.84 -11.66
N ARG A 61 8.23 44.92 -12.40
CA ARG A 61 7.40 43.83 -11.84
C ARG A 61 8.23 42.72 -11.22
N THR A 62 9.38 42.41 -11.81
CA THR A 62 10.31 41.42 -11.29
C THR A 62 11.10 41.99 -10.12
N ALA A 63 11.42 43.29 -10.16
CA ALA A 63 12.09 44.01 -9.08
C ALA A 63 11.24 44.12 -7.79
N SER A 64 9.92 43.94 -7.87
CA SER A 64 9.03 43.97 -6.69
C SER A 64 8.90 42.61 -5.97
N LEU A 65 9.55 41.56 -6.46
CA LEU A 65 9.47 40.23 -5.85
C LEU A 65 10.49 40.09 -4.71
N ASP A 66 10.00 39.86 -3.48
CA ASP A 66 10.85 39.49 -2.36
C ASP A 66 11.10 37.97 -2.36
N VAL A 67 12.32 37.57 -2.70
CA VAL A 67 12.77 36.17 -2.71
C VAL A 67 13.62 35.81 -1.48
N SER A 68 13.78 36.72 -0.52
CA SER A 68 14.55 36.47 0.71
C SER A 68 14.11 35.21 1.48
N PRO A 69 12.82 34.77 1.49
CA PRO A 69 12.45 33.52 2.13
C PRO A 69 13.10 32.27 1.51
N LEU A 70 13.45 32.31 0.21
CA LEU A 70 14.10 31.20 -0.51
C LEU A 70 15.60 31.13 -0.25
N LEU A 71 16.22 32.25 0.18
CA LEU A 71 17.66 32.36 0.40
C LEU A 71 18.06 32.04 1.85
N ARG A 72 17.09 31.84 2.74
CA ARG A 72 17.35 31.55 4.14
C ARG A 72 18.03 30.18 4.29
N LEU A 73 19.24 30.19 4.84
CA LEU A 73 19.97 28.96 5.10
C LEU A 73 19.20 28.03 6.04
N PRO A 74 19.02 26.75 5.68
CA PRO A 74 18.49 25.75 6.59
C PRO A 74 19.45 25.51 7.76
N ARG A 75 18.93 25.08 8.91
CA ARG A 75 19.77 24.67 10.06
C ARG A 75 20.33 23.27 9.80
N GLY A 76 21.65 23.15 9.74
CA GLY A 76 22.36 21.88 9.57
C GLY A 76 22.76 21.58 8.12
N ALA A 77 23.66 20.61 7.94
CA ALA A 77 24.06 20.10 6.63
C ALA A 77 23.17 18.91 6.22
N PHE A 78 23.08 18.62 4.92
CA PHE A 78 22.44 17.40 4.44
C PHE A 78 23.17 16.17 4.98
N ALA A 79 22.49 15.36 5.78
CA ALA A 79 23.03 14.16 6.44
C ALA A 79 22.59 12.84 5.78
N GLY A 80 21.99 12.91 4.58
CA GLY A 80 21.35 11.78 3.93
C GLY A 80 19.88 11.60 4.35
N GLU A 81 19.21 10.64 3.72
CA GLU A 81 17.85 10.26 4.09
C GLU A 81 17.88 9.37 5.34
N PRO A 82 17.13 9.70 6.41
CA PRO A 82 17.00 8.81 7.56
C PRO A 82 16.27 7.53 7.13
N GLN A 83 16.85 6.36 7.44
CA GLN A 83 16.09 5.12 7.35
C GLN A 83 15.07 5.08 8.49
N LEU A 84 13.81 5.33 8.16
CA LEU A 84 12.70 5.20 9.09
C LEU A 84 12.50 3.70 9.37
N ARG A 85 12.81 3.26 10.59
CA ARG A 85 12.29 1.99 11.10
C ARG A 85 10.85 2.21 11.53
N ALA A 86 9.93 1.44 10.98
CA ALA A 86 8.54 1.45 11.41
C ALA A 86 8.36 0.49 12.59
N ASP A 87 7.82 0.99 13.70
CA ASP A 87 7.49 0.17 14.88
C ASP A 87 6.33 -0.81 14.59
N GLY A 88 6.22 -1.91 15.35
CA GLY A 88 5.05 -2.81 15.29
C GLY A 88 5.09 -3.85 14.17
N GLY A 89 6.27 -4.11 13.60
CA GLY A 89 6.50 -5.15 12.59
C GLY A 89 6.98 -6.49 13.17
N GLU A 90 7.27 -6.55 14.47
CA GLU A 90 7.94 -7.68 15.12
C GLU A 90 7.13 -8.98 15.04
N LEU A 91 5.81 -8.92 15.27
CA LEU A 91 4.93 -10.08 15.11
C LEU A 91 4.89 -10.55 13.65
N GLY A 92 4.90 -9.62 12.68
CA GLY A 92 4.92 -9.94 11.25
C GLY A 92 6.21 -10.65 10.81
N GLU A 93 7.36 -10.22 11.31
CA GLU A 93 8.64 -10.88 11.05
C GLU A 93 8.69 -12.28 11.69
N ARG A 94 8.23 -12.42 12.94
CA ARG A 94 8.16 -13.73 13.60
C ARG A 94 7.23 -14.69 12.85
N PHE A 95 6.03 -14.22 12.48
CA PHE A 95 5.08 -15.01 11.71
C PHE A 95 5.67 -15.49 10.38
N ALA A 96 6.37 -14.63 9.64
CA ALA A 96 7.02 -15.03 8.39
C ALA A 96 8.11 -16.08 8.61
N ALA A 97 8.94 -15.92 9.64
CA ALA A 97 9.97 -16.89 9.98
C ALA A 97 9.40 -18.27 10.34
N ASP A 98 8.36 -18.31 11.17
CA ASP A 98 7.70 -19.56 11.59
C ASP A 98 7.01 -20.25 10.41
N ALA A 99 6.51 -19.47 9.44
CA ALA A 99 5.83 -19.96 8.24
C ALA A 99 6.77 -20.43 7.11
N ALA A 100 8.07 -20.14 7.19
CA ALA A 100 9.04 -20.38 6.11
C ALA A 100 9.05 -21.83 5.61
N ALA A 101 8.84 -22.76 6.54
CA ALA A 101 8.70 -24.20 6.31
C ALA A 101 7.64 -24.59 5.26
N ALA A 102 6.53 -23.84 5.15
CA ALA A 102 5.47 -24.10 4.17
C ALA A 102 5.80 -23.54 2.78
N LEU A 103 6.82 -22.70 2.67
CA LEU A 103 7.21 -22.13 1.39
C LEU A 103 7.97 -23.14 0.53
N ASP A 104 8.72 -24.07 1.13
CA ASP A 104 9.62 -24.95 0.39
C ASP A 104 9.12 -26.40 0.31
N GLU A 105 8.17 -26.78 1.15
CA GLU A 105 7.64 -28.14 1.26
C GLU A 105 6.12 -28.18 1.09
N PRO A 106 5.56 -29.25 0.47
CA PRO A 106 4.12 -29.43 0.32
C PRO A 106 3.47 -29.87 1.65
N ARG A 107 3.55 -29.02 2.67
CA ARG A 107 2.99 -29.24 4.01
C ARG A 107 2.12 -28.07 4.46
N ILE A 108 1.25 -28.34 5.42
CA ILE A 108 0.45 -27.33 6.10
C ILE A 108 1.17 -26.94 7.39
N VAL A 109 1.42 -25.65 7.59
CA VAL A 109 1.95 -25.07 8.82
C VAL A 109 0.81 -24.35 9.53
N GLU A 110 0.52 -24.77 10.77
CA GLU A 110 -0.52 -24.16 11.61
C GLU A 110 0.12 -23.37 12.75
N LEU A 111 -0.24 -22.10 12.89
CA LEU A 111 0.37 -21.16 13.82
C LEU A 111 -0.70 -20.45 14.66
N ARG A 112 -0.34 -20.03 15.88
CA ARG A 112 -1.24 -19.31 16.80
C ARG A 112 -0.50 -18.18 17.49
N TYR A 113 -1.10 -16.99 17.54
CA TYR A 113 -0.50 -15.83 18.21
C TYR A 113 -1.55 -14.98 18.96
N PRO A 114 -1.22 -14.42 20.13
CA PRO A 114 -1.91 -13.23 20.61
C PRO A 114 -1.58 -12.05 19.69
N ILE A 115 -2.53 -11.14 19.49
CA ILE A 115 -2.33 -9.92 18.69
C ILE A 115 -2.90 -8.69 19.40
N THR A 116 -2.21 -7.57 19.24
CA THR A 116 -2.60 -6.27 19.79
C THR A 116 -2.62 -5.20 18.70
N ASN A 117 -3.27 -4.08 18.97
CA ASN A 117 -3.41 -2.99 17.99
C ASN A 117 -2.06 -2.33 17.60
N ARG A 118 -0.98 -2.66 18.33
CA ARG A 118 0.39 -2.27 18.01
C ARG A 118 1.03 -3.15 16.94
N ASP A 119 0.53 -4.36 16.75
CA ASP A 119 0.99 -5.30 15.73
C ASP A 119 0.37 -4.92 14.39
N ARG A 120 1.15 -4.25 13.54
CA ARG A 120 0.69 -3.69 12.27
C ARG A 120 1.18 -4.55 11.12
N ALA A 121 0.43 -4.54 10.03
CA ALA A 121 0.82 -5.19 8.77
C ALA A 121 1.17 -6.69 8.89
N VAL A 122 0.67 -7.39 9.92
CA VAL A 122 0.89 -8.83 10.11
C VAL A 122 0.41 -9.59 8.87
N GLY A 123 1.24 -10.49 8.37
CA GLY A 123 1.02 -11.21 7.11
C GLY A 123 1.71 -10.60 5.89
N THR A 124 1.97 -9.29 5.89
CA THR A 124 2.60 -8.59 4.75
C THR A 124 4.00 -9.13 4.44
N ARG A 125 4.81 -9.36 5.48
CA ARG A 125 6.18 -9.84 5.32
C ARG A 125 6.23 -11.21 4.63
N LEU A 126 5.34 -12.12 5.01
CA LEU A 126 5.18 -13.42 4.38
C LEU A 126 4.69 -13.28 2.93
N GLY A 127 3.73 -12.39 2.67
CA GLY A 127 3.27 -12.07 1.31
C GLY A 127 4.42 -11.62 0.40
N VAL A 128 5.32 -10.76 0.90
CA VAL A 128 6.54 -10.35 0.18
C VAL A 128 7.46 -11.53 -0.12
N GLU A 129 7.64 -12.45 0.83
CA GLU A 129 8.49 -13.63 0.63
C GLU A 129 7.91 -14.58 -0.42
N ILE A 130 6.60 -14.81 -0.40
CA ILE A 130 5.90 -15.59 -1.42
C ILE A 130 6.05 -14.91 -2.78
N ALA A 131 5.73 -13.62 -2.88
CA ALA A 131 5.81 -12.89 -4.14
C ALA A 131 7.22 -12.86 -4.74
N ARG A 132 8.27 -12.77 -3.91
CA ARG A 132 9.67 -12.82 -4.36
C ARG A 132 10.07 -14.18 -4.92
N ARG A 133 9.56 -15.27 -4.35
CA ARG A 133 9.90 -16.65 -4.76
C ARG A 133 9.03 -17.14 -5.92
N TYR A 134 7.75 -16.80 -5.90
CA TYR A 134 6.71 -17.43 -6.73
C TYR A 134 5.95 -16.44 -7.62
N GLY A 135 6.19 -15.14 -7.50
CA GLY A 135 5.43 -14.12 -8.22
C GLY A 135 3.96 -14.19 -7.84
N GLY A 136 3.07 -14.38 -8.83
CA GLY A 136 1.63 -14.56 -8.60
C GLY A 136 1.21 -16.01 -8.31
N ALA A 137 2.13 -16.97 -8.32
CA ALA A 137 1.82 -18.37 -8.04
C ALA A 137 1.82 -18.66 -6.53
N SER A 138 1.10 -19.72 -6.14
CA SER A 138 1.08 -20.20 -4.76
C SER A 138 2.37 -20.96 -4.40
N PRO A 139 2.81 -20.92 -3.14
CA PRO A 139 3.82 -21.86 -2.64
C PRO A 139 3.29 -23.31 -2.69
N PRO A 140 4.19 -24.32 -2.65
CA PRO A 140 3.81 -25.73 -2.60
C PRO A 140 3.02 -26.10 -1.34
N GLY A 141 3.33 -25.48 -0.20
CA GLY A 141 2.63 -25.68 1.07
C GLY A 141 1.54 -24.66 1.33
N ARG A 142 0.97 -24.72 2.55
CA ARG A 142 -0.05 -23.77 3.03
C ARG A 142 0.27 -23.32 4.44
N VAL A 143 -0.05 -22.06 4.73
CA VAL A 143 0.07 -21.48 6.07
C VAL A 143 -1.33 -21.16 6.58
N ARG A 144 -1.67 -21.66 7.76
CA ARG A 144 -2.88 -21.29 8.49
C ARG A 144 -2.47 -20.68 9.81
N ALA A 145 -2.86 -19.44 10.05
CA ALA A 145 -2.52 -18.74 11.27
C ALA A 145 -3.76 -18.20 11.96
N ARG A 146 -3.89 -18.54 13.24
CA ARG A 146 -4.95 -18.02 14.10
C ARG A 146 -4.40 -16.94 15.01
N PHE A 147 -5.09 -15.82 15.07
CA PHE A 147 -4.78 -14.68 15.92
C PHE A 147 -5.93 -14.44 16.89
N GLU A 148 -5.61 -14.04 18.12
CA GLU A 148 -6.60 -13.73 19.15
C GLU A 148 -6.29 -12.36 19.74
N GLY A 149 -7.24 -11.42 19.62
CA GLY A 149 -7.11 -10.04 20.11
C GLY A 149 -7.55 -8.98 19.11
N SER A 150 -6.94 -7.80 19.18
CA SER A 150 -7.27 -6.65 18.32
C SER A 150 -6.13 -6.39 17.36
N ALA A 151 -6.30 -6.61 16.06
CA ALA A 151 -5.23 -6.44 15.08
C ALA A 151 -5.02 -4.95 14.74
N GLY A 152 -3.76 -4.54 14.64
CA GLY A 152 -3.41 -3.20 14.18
C GLY A 152 -3.72 -2.98 12.70
N GLN A 153 -3.43 -1.77 12.22
CA GLN A 153 -3.70 -1.40 10.83
C GLN A 153 -3.02 -2.34 9.82
N SER A 154 -3.67 -2.54 8.69
CA SER A 154 -3.16 -3.32 7.55
C SER A 154 -2.97 -4.82 7.80
N PHE A 155 -3.76 -5.43 8.70
CA PHE A 155 -3.75 -6.89 8.88
C PHE A 155 -4.01 -7.63 7.56
N GLY A 156 -3.13 -8.55 7.18
CA GLY A 156 -3.21 -9.27 5.91
C GLY A 156 -3.03 -8.39 4.67
N ALA A 157 -2.41 -7.21 4.78
CA ALA A 157 -2.08 -6.42 3.60
C ALA A 157 -1.13 -7.17 2.66
N PHE A 158 -1.38 -7.05 1.36
CA PHE A 158 -0.62 -7.73 0.29
C PHE A 158 -0.50 -9.25 0.48
N LEU A 159 -1.50 -9.87 1.12
CA LEU A 159 -1.55 -11.31 1.29
C LEU A 159 -1.53 -12.01 -0.07
N SER A 160 -0.81 -13.13 -0.12
CA SER A 160 -0.62 -13.95 -1.31
C SER A 160 -1.32 -15.30 -1.16
N ALA A 161 -1.57 -15.96 -2.28
CA ALA A 161 -2.16 -17.29 -2.29
C ALA A 161 -1.34 -18.29 -1.45
N GLY A 162 -2.01 -19.26 -0.83
CA GLY A 162 -1.40 -20.24 0.07
C GLY A 162 -1.39 -19.84 1.54
N VAL A 163 -1.86 -18.64 1.90
CA VAL A 163 -1.97 -18.17 3.30
C VAL A 163 -3.43 -17.96 3.70
N GLU A 164 -3.79 -18.48 4.87
CA GLU A 164 -5.09 -18.29 5.52
C GLU A 164 -4.86 -17.68 6.91
N LEU A 165 -5.48 -16.53 7.16
CA LEU A 165 -5.42 -15.80 8.42
C LEU A 165 -6.80 -15.82 9.07
N GLU A 166 -6.92 -16.41 10.25
CA GLU A 166 -8.12 -16.33 11.08
C GLU A 166 -7.84 -15.39 12.25
N LEU A 167 -8.71 -14.41 12.49
CA LEU A 167 -8.67 -13.52 13.63
C LEU A 167 -9.95 -13.70 14.45
N VAL A 168 -9.78 -14.05 15.73
CA VAL A 168 -10.86 -14.00 16.72
C VAL A 168 -10.71 -12.70 17.52
N GLY A 169 -11.61 -11.76 17.26
CA GLY A 169 -11.57 -10.39 17.76
C GLY A 169 -11.89 -9.38 16.65
N GLU A 170 -11.17 -8.26 16.66
CA GLU A 170 -11.43 -7.12 15.77
C GLU A 170 -10.15 -6.64 15.09
N ALA A 171 -10.26 -5.94 13.95
CA ALA A 171 -9.14 -5.39 13.22
C ALA A 171 -9.38 -3.93 12.83
N ASN A 172 -8.33 -3.12 12.98
CA ASN A 172 -8.31 -1.73 12.55
C ASN A 172 -8.28 -1.60 11.00
N ASP A 173 -8.17 -0.36 10.50
CA ASP A 173 -8.25 -0.04 9.08
C ASP A 173 -7.29 -0.82 8.17
N GLY A 174 -7.72 -1.01 6.92
CA GLY A 174 -6.87 -1.51 5.84
C GLY A 174 -6.65 -3.02 5.84
N VAL A 175 -7.52 -3.80 6.49
CA VAL A 175 -7.48 -5.27 6.40
C VAL A 175 -7.49 -5.71 4.94
N GLY A 176 -6.60 -6.62 4.56
CA GLY A 176 -6.51 -7.11 3.18
C GLY A 176 -6.18 -6.03 2.14
N LYS A 177 -5.62 -4.88 2.54
CA LYS A 177 -5.18 -3.83 1.61
C LYS A 177 -4.24 -4.41 0.55
N GLY A 178 -4.59 -4.25 -0.73
CA GLY A 178 -3.81 -4.75 -1.85
C GLY A 178 -3.63 -6.27 -1.87
N MET A 179 -4.50 -7.04 -1.20
CA MET A 179 -4.47 -8.50 -1.22
C MET A 179 -4.51 -9.02 -2.67
N GLY A 180 -3.62 -9.94 -3.00
CA GLY A 180 -3.57 -10.60 -4.32
C GLY A 180 -4.07 -12.04 -4.30
N GLY A 181 -4.21 -12.64 -3.11
CA GLY A 181 -4.69 -14.00 -2.92
C GLY A 181 -4.70 -14.39 -1.45
N GLY A 182 -5.06 -15.64 -1.18
CA GLY A 182 -5.18 -16.14 0.19
C GLY A 182 -6.56 -15.87 0.77
N ARG A 183 -6.69 -16.08 2.08
CA ARG A 183 -7.96 -15.96 2.80
C ARG A 183 -7.78 -15.23 4.12
N ILE A 184 -8.70 -14.34 4.44
CA ILE A 184 -8.81 -13.67 5.74
C ILE A 184 -10.20 -13.98 6.31
N VAL A 185 -10.24 -14.49 7.54
CA VAL A 185 -11.48 -14.79 8.28
C VAL A 185 -11.47 -14.00 9.58
N ILE A 186 -12.52 -13.23 9.84
CA ILE A 186 -12.70 -12.45 11.08
C ILE A 186 -13.92 -12.98 11.81
N LEU A 187 -13.72 -13.39 13.06
CA LEU A 187 -14.74 -13.94 13.94
C LEU A 187 -14.86 -13.05 15.18
N PRO A 188 -16.07 -12.84 15.71
CA PRO A 188 -16.25 -12.10 16.94
C PRO A 188 -15.58 -12.82 18.12
N PRO A 189 -15.19 -12.08 19.18
CA PRO A 189 -14.71 -12.69 20.42
C PRO A 189 -15.82 -13.51 21.10
N PRO A 190 -15.47 -14.47 21.99
CA PRO A 190 -16.47 -15.23 22.74
C PRO A 190 -17.41 -14.31 23.55
N ASN A 191 -18.72 -14.59 23.49
CA ASN A 191 -19.81 -13.84 24.13
C ASN A 191 -20.21 -12.50 23.47
N ASP A 192 -19.79 -12.24 22.24
CA ASP A 192 -20.36 -11.15 21.46
C ASP A 192 -21.84 -11.45 21.13
N VAL A 193 -22.71 -10.46 21.37
CA VAL A 193 -24.18 -10.61 21.33
C VAL A 193 -24.81 -10.13 20.02
N GLY A 194 -23.99 -9.83 19.00
CA GLY A 194 -24.42 -9.53 17.63
C GLY A 194 -24.30 -8.05 17.27
N GLU A 195 -24.00 -7.79 15.98
CA GLU A 195 -23.80 -6.47 15.34
C GLU A 195 -22.45 -5.75 15.57
N ALA A 196 -21.41 -6.45 16.02
CA ALA A 196 -20.12 -5.82 16.23
C ALA A 196 -19.46 -5.33 14.93
N VAL A 197 -18.89 -4.12 14.98
CA VAL A 197 -17.97 -3.61 13.97
C VAL A 197 -16.62 -4.28 14.22
N LEU A 198 -16.30 -5.31 13.44
CA LEU A 198 -15.05 -6.07 13.59
C LEU A 198 -13.96 -5.64 12.61
N LEU A 199 -14.33 -4.82 11.64
CA LEU A 199 -13.46 -4.35 10.57
C LEU A 199 -13.52 -2.83 10.48
N GLY A 200 -12.35 -2.18 10.51
CA GLY A 200 -12.24 -0.74 10.28
C GLY A 200 -12.53 -0.31 8.85
N ASN A 201 -11.93 0.81 8.44
CA ASN A 201 -12.16 1.44 7.15
C ASN A 201 -11.23 0.91 6.06
N ALA A 202 -11.58 1.17 4.79
CA ALA A 202 -10.76 0.91 3.62
C ALA A 202 -10.24 -0.54 3.52
N VAL A 203 -11.04 -1.48 4.01
CA VAL A 203 -10.79 -2.92 3.90
C VAL A 203 -10.81 -3.33 2.43
N LEU A 204 -9.89 -4.22 2.04
CA LEU A 204 -9.67 -4.67 0.67
C LEU A 204 -9.31 -3.54 -0.31
N TYR A 205 -8.76 -2.42 0.19
CA TYR A 205 -8.38 -1.32 -0.69
C TYR A 205 -7.44 -1.80 -1.81
N GLY A 206 -7.93 -1.77 -3.06
CA GLY A 206 -7.15 -2.13 -4.24
C GLY A 206 -6.82 -3.61 -4.33
N ALA A 207 -7.56 -4.49 -3.65
CA ALA A 207 -7.34 -5.93 -3.72
C ALA A 207 -7.54 -6.44 -5.16
N THR A 208 -6.70 -7.38 -5.59
CA THR A 208 -6.71 -7.96 -6.95
C THR A 208 -7.09 -9.44 -6.96
N GLY A 209 -7.25 -10.05 -5.78
CA GLY A 209 -7.66 -11.44 -5.61
C GLY A 209 -7.75 -11.83 -4.14
N GLY A 210 -8.16 -13.07 -3.88
CA GLY A 210 -8.30 -13.64 -2.54
C GLY A 210 -9.71 -13.50 -1.95
N GLU A 211 -9.87 -13.99 -0.73
CA GLU A 211 -11.16 -14.13 -0.05
C GLU A 211 -11.14 -13.45 1.33
N LEU A 212 -12.20 -12.73 1.67
CA LEU A 212 -12.42 -12.17 3.00
C LEU A 212 -13.80 -12.55 3.53
N PHE A 213 -13.86 -13.11 4.74
CA PHE A 213 -15.11 -13.45 5.42
C PHE A 213 -15.10 -12.80 6.80
N CYS A 214 -16.14 -12.06 7.14
CA CYS A 214 -16.27 -11.42 8.45
C CYS A 214 -17.67 -11.65 9.01
N ALA A 215 -17.74 -12.30 10.18
CA ALA A 215 -18.97 -12.41 10.97
C ALA A 215 -19.20 -11.13 11.79
N GLY A 216 -19.36 -10.02 11.08
CA GLY A 216 -19.54 -8.69 11.65
C GLY A 216 -19.52 -7.59 10.59
N ARG A 217 -19.65 -6.33 11.03
CA ARG A 217 -19.72 -5.15 10.15
C ARG A 217 -18.34 -4.58 9.84
N ALA A 218 -18.22 -4.02 8.64
CA ALA A 218 -17.07 -3.21 8.22
C ALA A 218 -17.38 -1.71 8.29
N GLY A 219 -16.35 -0.89 8.47
CA GLY A 219 -16.43 0.56 8.42
C GLY A 219 -16.64 1.12 7.01
N GLU A 220 -16.27 2.38 6.83
CA GLU A 220 -16.40 3.11 5.57
C GLU A 220 -15.44 2.59 4.49
N ARG A 221 -15.81 2.82 3.23
CA ARG A 221 -15.00 2.48 2.05
C ARG A 221 -14.62 1.00 2.00
N PHE A 222 -15.49 0.13 2.51
CA PHE A 222 -15.33 -1.30 2.37
C PHE A 222 -15.21 -1.68 0.89
N ALA A 223 -14.19 -2.47 0.53
CA ALA A 223 -13.89 -2.89 -0.84
C ALA A 223 -13.64 -1.73 -1.84
N VAL A 224 -13.15 -0.58 -1.37
CA VAL A 224 -12.77 0.54 -2.25
C VAL A 224 -11.71 0.10 -3.26
N ARG A 225 -11.93 0.37 -4.55
CA ARG A 225 -11.05 -0.05 -5.65
C ARG A 225 -10.79 -1.55 -5.73
N ASN A 226 -11.66 -2.39 -5.16
CA ASN A 226 -11.55 -3.84 -5.33
C ASN A 226 -11.57 -4.19 -6.83
N SER A 227 -10.62 -5.00 -7.26
CA SER A 227 -10.39 -5.39 -8.64
C SER A 227 -10.41 -6.91 -8.84
N GLY A 228 -10.71 -7.69 -7.80
CA GLY A 228 -10.76 -9.15 -7.94
C GLY A 228 -10.96 -9.99 -6.67
N ALA A 229 -11.02 -9.38 -5.48
CA ALA A 229 -11.28 -10.13 -4.25
C ALA A 229 -12.76 -10.48 -4.09
N VAL A 230 -13.03 -11.62 -3.44
CA VAL A 230 -14.36 -12.04 -3.01
C VAL A 230 -14.52 -11.72 -1.53
N ALA A 231 -15.64 -11.12 -1.13
CA ALA A 231 -15.86 -10.76 0.27
C ALA A 231 -17.29 -10.99 0.74
N VAL A 232 -17.45 -11.41 2.00
CA VAL A 232 -18.74 -11.49 2.71
C VAL A 232 -18.62 -10.80 4.06
N VAL A 233 -19.52 -9.87 4.35
CA VAL A 233 -19.64 -9.14 5.62
C VAL A 233 -21.11 -9.01 6.04
N GLU A 234 -21.38 -8.76 7.32
CA GLU A 234 -22.75 -8.63 7.86
C GLU A 234 -23.28 -7.18 7.82
N GLY A 235 -22.47 -6.24 7.34
CA GLY A 235 -22.85 -4.86 7.10
C GLY A 235 -21.63 -4.03 6.71
N ALA A 236 -21.86 -2.85 6.14
CA ALA A 236 -20.78 -1.94 5.75
C ALA A 236 -21.19 -0.47 5.94
N GLY A 237 -20.20 0.39 6.23
CA GLY A 237 -20.42 1.84 6.30
C GLY A 237 -20.60 2.51 4.93
N ASP A 238 -20.48 3.84 4.92
CA ASP A 238 -20.60 4.65 3.70
C ASP A 238 -19.53 4.29 2.66
N HIS A 239 -19.85 4.52 1.39
CA HIS A 239 -18.94 4.35 0.26
C HIS A 239 -18.47 2.90 0.02
N ALA A 240 -19.26 1.91 0.45
CA ALA A 240 -19.00 0.51 0.14
C ALA A 240 -18.89 0.30 -1.38
N CYS A 241 -17.86 -0.44 -1.81
CA CYS A 241 -17.52 -0.73 -3.21
C CYS A 241 -17.23 0.51 -4.08
N GLU A 242 -16.83 1.64 -3.48
CA GLU A 242 -16.41 2.83 -4.22
C GLU A 242 -15.26 2.49 -5.20
N TYR A 243 -15.38 2.88 -6.47
CA TYR A 243 -14.40 2.60 -7.54
C TYR A 243 -14.06 1.12 -7.78
N MET A 244 -14.91 0.17 -7.37
CA MET A 244 -14.70 -1.25 -7.65
C MET A 244 -14.73 -1.53 -9.17
N THR A 245 -13.81 -2.37 -9.64
CA THR A 245 -13.61 -2.73 -11.06
C THR A 245 -13.67 -4.24 -11.31
N GLY A 246 -13.70 -5.07 -10.26
CA GLY A 246 -13.78 -6.53 -10.35
C GLY A 246 -13.91 -7.20 -8.98
N GLY A 247 -14.19 -8.50 -8.97
CA GLY A 247 -14.47 -9.27 -7.76
C GLY A 247 -15.97 -9.39 -7.45
N ALA A 248 -16.30 -10.00 -6.31
CA ALA A 248 -17.67 -10.19 -5.86
C ALA A 248 -17.81 -9.88 -4.36
N VAL A 249 -18.76 -9.03 -3.99
CA VAL A 249 -18.98 -8.61 -2.61
C VAL A 249 -20.41 -8.94 -2.20
N VAL A 250 -20.57 -9.53 -1.03
CA VAL A 250 -21.86 -9.83 -0.40
C VAL A 250 -21.94 -9.11 0.95
N VAL A 251 -23.00 -8.33 1.14
CA VAL A 251 -23.31 -7.64 2.39
C VAL A 251 -24.63 -8.19 2.92
N LEU A 252 -24.58 -8.87 4.06
CA LEU A 252 -25.71 -9.59 4.67
C LEU A 252 -26.53 -8.74 5.66
N GLY A 253 -26.49 -7.41 5.52
CA GLY A 253 -27.18 -6.49 6.42
C GLY A 253 -27.05 -5.04 5.96
N GLU A 254 -27.21 -4.10 6.90
CA GLU A 254 -27.24 -2.67 6.59
C GLU A 254 -25.97 -2.18 5.87
N ILE A 255 -26.20 -1.30 4.89
CA ILE A 255 -25.15 -0.65 4.12
C ILE A 255 -25.33 0.88 4.16
N GLY A 256 -24.22 1.60 4.27
CA GLY A 256 -24.22 3.06 4.35
C GLY A 256 -24.58 3.78 3.05
N LEU A 257 -24.36 5.10 3.02
CA LEU A 257 -24.68 5.96 1.89
C LEU A 257 -23.64 5.86 0.77
N ASN A 258 -24.03 6.31 -0.44
CA ASN A 258 -23.16 6.45 -1.61
C ASN A 258 -22.46 5.12 -2.01
N VAL A 259 -23.20 4.02 -1.89
CA VAL A 259 -22.80 2.67 -2.29
C VAL A 259 -22.46 2.62 -3.78
N ALA A 260 -21.42 1.88 -4.12
CA ALA A 260 -21.00 1.62 -5.50
C ALA A 260 -20.68 2.90 -6.32
N ALA A 261 -20.36 4.01 -5.66
CA ALA A 261 -19.98 5.24 -6.34
C ALA A 261 -18.73 5.02 -7.20
N GLY A 262 -18.84 5.27 -8.51
CA GLY A 262 -17.74 5.02 -9.45
C GLY A 262 -17.39 3.54 -9.66
N MET A 263 -18.20 2.60 -9.17
CA MET A 263 -18.06 1.17 -9.47
C MET A 263 -18.27 0.96 -10.97
N SER A 264 -17.28 0.38 -11.63
CA SER A 264 -17.25 0.17 -13.09
C SER A 264 -17.11 -1.31 -13.50
N GLY A 265 -16.98 -2.22 -12.53
CA GLY A 265 -16.98 -3.66 -12.75
C GLY A 265 -17.03 -4.48 -11.46
N GLY A 266 -17.34 -5.77 -11.58
CA GLY A 266 -17.58 -6.69 -10.45
C GLY A 266 -19.06 -6.81 -10.06
N GLU A 267 -19.33 -7.58 -9.00
CA GLU A 267 -20.69 -7.86 -8.51
C GLU A 267 -20.82 -7.47 -7.03
N LEU A 268 -21.94 -6.82 -6.69
CA LEU A 268 -22.31 -6.47 -5.32
C LEU A 268 -23.71 -7.00 -5.03
N TYR A 269 -23.84 -7.81 -3.99
CA TYR A 269 -25.10 -8.32 -3.46
C TYR A 269 -25.34 -7.72 -2.09
N VAL A 270 -26.52 -7.14 -1.88
CA VAL A 270 -26.92 -6.55 -0.59
C VAL A 270 -28.22 -7.20 -0.16
N LEU A 271 -28.24 -7.74 1.06
CA LEU A 271 -29.47 -8.17 1.72
C LEU A 271 -30.10 -6.93 2.37
N ASP A 272 -31.15 -6.41 1.73
CA ASP A 272 -31.99 -5.31 2.23
C ASP A 272 -33.35 -5.90 2.65
N PRO A 273 -33.56 -6.19 3.94
CA PRO A 273 -34.74 -6.90 4.45
C PRO A 273 -36.05 -6.10 4.43
#